data_AF-A0A4R4QY00-F1
#
_entry.id   AF-A0A4R4QY00-F1
#
_cell.length_a   1.000
_cell.length_b   1.000
_cell.length_c   1.000
_cell.angle_alpha   90.00
_cell.angle_beta   90.00
_cell.angle_gamma   90.00
#
_symmetry.space_group_name_H-M   'P 1'
#
loop_
_entity.id
_entity.type
_entity.pdbx_description
1 polymer ?
#
loop_
_entity_poly.entity_id
_entity_poly.type
_entity_poly.pdbx_seq_one_letter_code
_entity_poly.pdbx_strand_id
1 'polypeptide(L)'
;MPQLDTLAGSTVRHRGDDTRQVGPGTGRHLRHHDALPSAARVTPSSRMLCLPLLIALTWMLGTFGAFWFTRLAARVPDPGKLCLFVLGATAMFAVGYLFRIHAARPRQVAHTEPSEQLRRVSRLIFWGACYYAAVGLARLAEFGASGPESLVTSIRDPATGYLNKMEVYQLRTEQQSPVIITLALLGALGTVLAPLMVIYWRKISLRLRVAGIAGMALYALFYLYIGTMKGIGDLAVMSAAGLLIMAAGRARRQRRVNRKREMAIAATIFVLVGGYMLHAQTDRATQFESPDRPAPNQTLERLVGREAAGGLTSAVSYPTQGYLGLAYNLETPFEWSDGLGSSPALTNLLERTLQVAPEKHLAYPHRTEELSGWPALMYWATIYPWLASDLTFPGTVLFMGLLGWFFAHCWLRAIYHRRLLAMLIFGQLCILIAYIPANNQLGLASESVAGVTTLLILYAATALGRRSRSALTG
;
A
#
# COMPACT_ATOMS: atom_id res chain seq x y z
N MET A 1 3.04 -48.13 -35.38
CA MET A 1 3.14 -49.49 -34.78
C MET A 1 2.42 -49.48 -33.44
N PRO A 2 1.71 -50.56 -33.08
CA PRO A 2 0.25 -50.54 -33.11
C PRO A 2 -0.45 -50.65 -31.74
N GLN A 3 -1.78 -50.51 -31.84
CA GLN A 3 -2.85 -50.83 -30.88
C GLN A 3 -2.62 -52.07 -30.02
N LEU A 4 -3.24 -52.10 -28.85
CA LEU A 4 -3.81 -53.31 -28.27
C LEU A 4 -5.02 -52.97 -27.39
N ASP A 5 -6.15 -53.53 -27.82
CA ASP A 5 -7.38 -53.79 -27.06
C ASP A 5 -7.09 -54.62 -25.79
N THR A 6 -7.96 -54.54 -24.77
CA THR A 6 -8.93 -55.62 -24.43
C THR A 6 -9.44 -55.59 -22.98
N LEU A 7 -10.76 -55.85 -22.91
CA LEU A 7 -11.48 -56.75 -22.00
C LEU A 7 -12.19 -56.23 -20.73
N ALA A 8 -13.48 -56.55 -20.78
CA ALA A 8 -14.52 -56.47 -19.79
C ALA A 8 -14.32 -57.46 -18.63
N GLY A 9 -14.90 -57.11 -17.48
CA GLY A 9 -15.12 -58.01 -16.35
C GLY A 9 -16.38 -57.59 -15.60
N SER A 10 -17.50 -58.22 -15.94
CA SER A 10 -18.76 -58.14 -15.24
C SER A 10 -18.72 -59.01 -13.98
N THR A 11 -19.12 -58.47 -12.83
CA THR A 11 -19.52 -59.26 -11.67
C THR A 11 -20.87 -58.79 -11.17
N VAL A 12 -21.87 -59.59 -11.51
CA VAL A 12 -23.20 -59.62 -10.92
C VAL A 12 -23.08 -60.13 -9.48
N ARG A 13 -23.64 -59.39 -8.51
CA ARG A 13 -23.99 -59.94 -7.19
C ARG A 13 -25.42 -59.57 -6.85
N HIS A 14 -26.26 -60.61 -6.86
CA HIS A 14 -27.52 -60.68 -6.14
C HIS A 14 -27.29 -60.68 -4.61
N ARG A 15 -28.07 -59.88 -3.89
CA ARG A 15 -28.54 -60.03 -2.51
C ARG A 15 -29.16 -58.68 -2.13
N GLY A 16 -30.36 -58.54 -1.64
CA GLY A 16 -31.40 -59.45 -1.18
C GLY A 16 -32.45 -58.53 -0.58
N ASP A 17 -33.71 -58.83 -0.83
CA ASP A 17 -34.84 -58.18 -0.18
C ASP A 17 -34.67 -58.25 1.34
N ASP A 18 -34.75 -57.10 2.00
CA ASP A 18 -35.09 -57.01 3.41
C ASP A 18 -36.10 -55.87 3.58
N THR A 19 -37.35 -56.28 3.52
CA THR A 19 -38.53 -55.56 3.98
C THR A 19 -38.39 -55.27 5.47
N ARG A 20 -38.00 -54.04 5.83
CA ARG A 20 -38.16 -53.53 7.20
C ARG A 20 -39.20 -52.41 7.27
N GLN A 21 -40.30 -52.82 7.87
CA GLN A 21 -41.34 -52.08 8.58
C GLN A 21 -41.01 -50.61 8.91
N VAL A 22 -41.92 -49.76 8.45
CA VAL A 22 -42.12 -48.39 8.89
C VAL A 22 -42.67 -48.41 10.33
N GLY A 23 -41.86 -47.96 11.28
CA GLY A 23 -42.28 -47.64 12.64
C GLY A 23 -42.47 -46.13 12.80
N PRO A 24 -43.57 -45.63 13.41
CA PRO A 24 -43.72 -44.23 13.73
C PRO A 24 -43.12 -43.95 15.11
N GLY A 25 -42.17 -43.01 15.16
CA GLY A 25 -41.71 -42.40 16.40
C GLY A 25 -40.28 -42.77 16.79
N THR A 26 -39.41 -41.77 16.80
CA THR A 26 -38.36 -41.56 17.82
C THR A 26 -37.66 -40.23 17.55
N GLY A 27 -37.34 -39.53 18.62
CA GLY A 27 -37.12 -38.09 18.66
C GLY A 27 -36.01 -37.58 17.74
N ARG A 28 -36.30 -36.42 17.13
CA ARG A 28 -35.30 -35.47 16.66
C ARG A 28 -34.34 -35.18 17.83
N HIS A 29 -33.22 -35.88 17.87
CA HIS A 29 -32.06 -35.47 18.67
C HIS A 29 -31.63 -34.09 18.18
N LEU A 30 -32.15 -33.06 18.83
CA LEU A 30 -31.54 -31.74 18.89
C LEU A 30 -30.10 -31.98 19.35
N ARG A 31 -29.16 -32.02 18.38
CA ARG A 31 -27.74 -31.93 18.67
C ARG A 31 -27.59 -30.67 19.51
N HIS A 32 -27.35 -30.86 20.80
CA HIS A 32 -26.87 -29.82 21.67
C HIS A 32 -25.70 -29.18 20.94
N HIS A 33 -25.92 -27.96 20.45
CA HIS A 33 -24.85 -27.11 19.97
C HIS A 33 -23.94 -26.94 21.18
N ASP A 34 -22.85 -27.69 21.22
CA ASP A 34 -21.76 -27.51 22.16
C ASP A 34 -21.53 -26.01 22.28
N ALA A 35 -21.82 -25.47 23.47
CA ALA A 35 -21.66 -24.06 23.75
C ALA A 35 -20.21 -23.72 23.38
N LEU A 36 -20.05 -22.95 22.29
CA LEU A 36 -18.74 -22.60 21.76
C LEU A 36 -17.93 -22.04 22.93
N PRO A 37 -16.76 -22.62 23.25
CA PRO A 37 -15.99 -22.26 24.43
C PRO A 37 -15.84 -20.75 24.44
N SER A 38 -16.31 -20.12 25.53
CA SER A 38 -16.32 -18.67 25.70
C SER A 38 -14.97 -18.13 25.25
N ALA A 39 -14.97 -17.32 24.19
CA ALA A 39 -13.76 -16.95 23.48
C ALA A 39 -12.81 -16.22 24.44
N ALA A 40 -11.82 -16.94 24.97
CA ALA A 40 -10.86 -16.41 25.92
C ALA A 40 -10.23 -15.14 25.34
N ARG A 41 -10.27 -14.04 26.11
CA ARG A 41 -9.76 -12.73 25.68
C ARG A 41 -8.26 -12.83 25.43
N VAL A 42 -7.85 -12.79 24.17
CA VAL A 42 -6.44 -12.71 23.81
C VAL A 42 -6.02 -11.24 23.85
N THR A 43 -5.30 -10.82 24.89
CA THR A 43 -4.62 -9.53 24.91
C THR A 43 -3.35 -9.61 24.07
N PRO A 44 -3.14 -8.73 23.07
CA PRO A 44 -1.88 -8.67 22.33
C PRO A 44 -0.72 -8.41 23.29
N SER A 45 0.42 -9.05 23.06
CA SER A 45 1.63 -8.72 23.81
C SER A 45 2.15 -7.34 23.44
N SER A 46 2.88 -6.67 24.33
CA SER A 46 3.49 -5.35 24.06
C SER A 46 4.37 -5.36 22.80
N ARG A 47 5.06 -6.49 22.53
CA ARG A 47 5.84 -6.69 21.29
C ARG A 47 4.97 -6.60 20.03
N MET A 48 3.73 -7.10 20.07
CA MET A 48 2.79 -7.01 18.94
C MET A 48 2.28 -5.58 18.75
N LEU A 49 2.11 -4.84 19.86
CA LEU A 49 1.68 -3.45 19.82
C LEU A 49 2.73 -2.55 19.16
N CYS A 50 4.02 -2.79 19.43
CA CYS A 50 5.12 -2.03 18.84
C CYS A 50 5.60 -2.55 17.48
N LEU A 51 5.06 -3.66 16.97
CA LEU A 51 5.53 -4.27 15.72
C LEU A 51 5.42 -3.31 14.50
N PRO A 52 4.30 -2.58 14.28
CA PRO A 52 4.23 -1.63 13.17
C PRO A 52 5.27 -0.50 13.28
N LEU A 53 5.56 -0.03 14.50
CA LEU A 53 6.60 0.96 14.74
C LEU A 53 7.97 0.41 14.36
N LEU A 54 8.32 -0.81 14.82
CA LEU A 54 9.60 -1.44 14.48
C LEU A 54 9.78 -1.58 12.96
N ILE A 55 8.74 -2.00 12.25
CA ILE A 55 8.76 -2.11 10.79
C ILE A 55 8.99 -0.73 10.14
N ALA A 56 8.24 0.28 10.57
CA ALA A 56 8.35 1.65 10.05
C ALA A 56 9.75 2.25 10.30
N LEU A 57 10.30 2.09 11.52
CA LEU A 57 11.64 2.58 11.87
C LEU A 57 12.73 1.85 11.10
N THR A 58 12.62 0.52 10.99
CA THR A 58 13.58 -0.29 10.20
C THR A 58 13.55 0.14 8.74
N TRP A 59 12.37 0.42 8.18
CA TRP A 59 12.23 0.92 6.82
C TRP A 59 12.88 2.30 6.65
N MET A 60 12.45 3.31 7.41
CA MET A 60 12.94 4.69 7.26
C MET A 60 14.45 4.82 7.54
N LEU A 61 14.94 4.20 8.61
CA LEU A 61 16.37 4.22 8.95
C LEU A 61 17.17 3.32 8.01
N GLY A 62 16.58 2.22 7.54
CA GLY A 62 17.22 1.30 6.59
C GLY A 62 17.44 1.96 5.24
N THR A 63 16.43 2.64 4.69
CA THR A 63 16.57 3.39 3.42
C THR A 63 17.51 4.58 3.58
N PHE A 64 17.43 5.31 4.71
CA PHE A 64 18.37 6.39 4.97
C PHE A 64 19.81 5.91 5.16
N GLY A 65 20.02 4.78 5.84
CA GLY A 65 21.32 4.13 5.95
C GLY A 65 21.84 3.67 4.59
N ALA A 66 20.97 3.05 3.78
CA ALA A 66 21.30 2.57 2.45
C ALA A 66 21.73 3.70 1.49
N PHE A 67 21.13 4.89 1.62
CA PHE A 67 21.52 6.10 0.87
C PHE A 67 23.02 6.42 1.01
N TRP A 68 23.58 6.30 2.21
CA TRP A 68 24.99 6.60 2.48
C TRP A 68 25.97 5.63 1.79
N PHE A 69 25.49 4.48 1.31
CA PHE A 69 26.28 3.54 0.50
C PHE A 69 26.24 3.85 -1.01
N THR A 70 25.52 4.88 -1.42
CA THR A 70 25.46 5.32 -2.83
C THR A 70 26.44 6.45 -3.10
N ARG A 71 26.83 6.68 -4.36
CA ARG A 71 27.65 7.85 -4.74
C ARG A 71 26.91 9.18 -4.58
N LEU A 72 25.57 9.16 -4.53
CA LEU A 72 24.76 10.36 -4.32
C LEU A 72 25.07 11.03 -2.98
N ALA A 73 25.49 10.26 -1.97
CA ALA A 73 25.84 10.78 -0.66
C ALA A 73 27.01 11.78 -0.69
N ALA A 74 27.94 11.64 -1.65
CA ALA A 74 29.07 12.56 -1.80
C ALA A 74 28.65 13.95 -2.33
N ARG A 75 27.44 14.08 -2.87
CA ARG A 75 26.87 15.34 -3.41
C ARG A 75 26.03 16.10 -2.39
N VAL A 76 25.89 15.57 -1.17
CA VAL A 76 25.09 16.21 -0.11
C VAL A 76 25.79 17.50 0.36
N PRO A 77 25.17 18.68 0.23
CA PRO A 77 25.82 19.95 0.60
C PRO A 77 26.13 20.05 2.10
N ASP A 78 25.17 19.65 2.94
CA ASP A 78 25.32 19.63 4.39
C ASP A 78 24.83 18.29 4.96
N PRO A 79 25.74 17.32 5.18
CA PRO A 79 25.40 16.03 5.76
C PRO A 79 24.80 16.13 7.17
N GLY A 80 25.25 17.12 7.96
CA GLY A 80 24.81 17.31 9.34
C GLY A 80 23.35 17.73 9.40
N LYS A 81 22.96 18.72 8.59
CA LYS A 81 21.57 19.20 8.47
C LYS A 81 20.63 18.12 7.96
N LEU A 82 21.05 17.35 6.95
CA LEU A 82 20.27 16.21 6.45
C LEU A 82 20.07 15.14 7.54
N CYS A 83 21.13 14.76 8.25
CA CYS A 83 21.05 13.76 9.33
C CYS A 83 20.15 14.24 10.47
N LEU A 84 20.36 15.48 10.94
CA LEU A 84 19.57 16.07 12.01
C LEU A 84 18.08 16.07 11.66
N PHE A 85 17.73 16.48 10.44
CA PHE A 85 16.36 16.52 9.99
C PHE A 85 15.72 15.13 9.90
N VAL A 86 16.34 14.18 9.18
CA VAL A 86 15.77 12.83 8.96
C VAL A 86 15.65 12.06 10.28
N LEU A 87 16.68 12.12 11.13
CA LEU A 87 16.66 11.48 12.45
C LEU A 87 15.65 12.16 13.38
N GLY A 88 15.54 13.48 13.37
CA GLY A 88 14.55 14.24 14.13
C GLY A 88 13.11 13.89 13.73
N ALA A 89 12.81 13.88 12.42
CA ALA A 89 11.51 13.48 11.88
C ALA A 89 11.14 12.03 12.26
N THR A 90 12.10 11.11 12.13
CA THR A 90 11.93 9.69 12.47
C THR A 90 11.73 9.49 13.98
N ALA A 91 12.49 10.20 14.81
CA ALA A 91 12.34 10.18 16.26
C ALA A 91 10.98 10.72 16.69
N MET A 92 10.53 11.84 16.12
CA MET A 92 9.21 12.39 16.42
C MET A 92 8.07 11.44 16.03
N PHE A 93 8.17 10.77 14.88
CA PHE A 93 7.23 9.70 14.53
C PHE A 93 7.17 8.61 15.60
N ALA A 94 8.33 8.16 16.10
CA ALA A 94 8.39 7.16 17.17
C ALA A 94 7.76 7.67 18.47
N VAL A 95 8.06 8.91 18.88
CA VAL A 95 7.50 9.55 20.07
C VAL A 95 5.98 9.60 20.00
N GLY A 96 5.42 10.08 18.88
CA GLY A 96 3.98 10.15 18.69
C GLY A 96 3.32 8.77 18.76
N TYR A 97 3.93 7.76 18.12
CA TYR A 97 3.44 6.38 18.17
C TYR A 97 3.45 5.83 19.59
N LEU A 98 4.58 5.93 20.28
CA LEU A 98 4.74 5.42 21.64
C LEU A 98 3.81 6.13 22.61
N PHE A 99 3.69 7.45 22.53
CA PHE A 99 2.76 8.22 23.35
C PHE A 99 1.34 7.66 23.25
N ARG A 100 0.88 7.34 22.04
CA ARG A 100 -0.44 6.74 21.84
C ARG A 100 -0.56 5.32 22.41
N ILE A 101 0.47 4.48 22.27
CA ILE A 101 0.48 3.13 22.83
C ILE A 101 0.41 3.17 24.36
N HIS A 102 1.21 4.02 25.01
CA HIS A 102 1.22 4.15 26.46
C HIS A 102 -0.09 4.71 27.01
N ALA A 103 -0.71 5.66 26.31
CA ALA A 103 -2.02 6.20 26.68
C ALA A 103 -3.19 5.22 26.45
N ALA A 104 -2.98 4.10 25.75
CA ALA A 104 -4.04 3.18 25.40
C ALA A 104 -4.38 2.25 26.57
N ARG A 105 -5.52 2.49 27.22
CA ARG A 105 -6.12 1.51 28.13
C ARG A 105 -6.78 0.38 27.33
N PRO A 106 -6.57 -0.90 27.68
CA PRO A 106 -7.31 -2.01 27.08
C PRO A 106 -8.80 -1.82 27.36
N ARG A 107 -9.56 -1.31 26.38
CA ARG A 107 -11.02 -1.23 26.48
C ARG A 107 -11.63 -2.55 26.03
N GLN A 108 -12.71 -2.95 26.70
CA GLN A 108 -13.47 -4.12 26.32
C GLN A 108 -13.90 -4.02 24.84
N VAL A 109 -13.77 -5.14 24.14
CA VAL A 109 -14.15 -5.27 22.74
C VAL A 109 -15.67 -5.30 22.69
N ALA A 110 -16.28 -4.27 22.09
CA ALA A 110 -17.70 -4.34 21.77
C ALA A 110 -17.91 -5.47 20.74
N HIS A 111 -18.75 -6.44 21.08
CA HIS A 111 -19.12 -7.52 20.17
C HIS A 111 -20.11 -6.97 19.14
N THR A 112 -19.68 -6.80 17.90
CA THR A 112 -20.60 -6.70 16.76
C THR A 112 -21.01 -8.08 16.30
N GLU A 113 -22.29 -8.23 15.93
CA GLU A 113 -22.84 -9.46 15.35
C GLU A 113 -22.00 -9.91 14.14
N PRO A 114 -21.37 -11.09 14.19
CA PRO A 114 -20.42 -11.53 13.16
C PRO A 114 -21.00 -11.59 11.74
N SER A 115 -22.30 -11.87 11.61
CA SER A 115 -22.99 -12.09 10.34
C SER A 115 -23.22 -10.78 9.57
N GLU A 116 -23.61 -9.71 10.25
CA GLU A 116 -23.87 -8.42 9.63
C GLU A 116 -22.56 -7.76 9.17
N GLN A 117 -21.52 -7.83 10.01
CA GLN A 117 -20.19 -7.34 9.66
C GLN A 117 -19.65 -8.06 8.41
N LEU A 118 -19.82 -9.38 8.31
CA LEU A 118 -19.38 -10.13 7.13
C LEU A 118 -20.15 -9.73 5.87
N ARG A 119 -21.47 -9.50 5.94
CA ARG A 119 -22.25 -8.99 4.79
C ARG A 119 -21.77 -7.61 4.33
N ARG A 120 -21.51 -6.68 5.27
CA ARG A 120 -20.97 -5.36 4.96
C ARG A 120 -19.59 -5.46 4.31
N VAL A 121 -18.68 -6.27 4.87
CA VAL A 121 -17.34 -6.50 4.31
C VAL A 121 -17.40 -7.13 2.92
N SER A 122 -18.25 -8.14 2.71
CA SER A 122 -18.41 -8.79 1.40
C SER A 122 -18.88 -7.82 0.32
N ARG A 123 -19.84 -6.92 0.64
CA ARG A 123 -20.29 -5.86 -0.29
C ARG A 123 -19.16 -4.90 -0.61
N LEU A 124 -18.38 -4.50 0.40
CA LEU A 124 -17.24 -3.59 0.20
C LEU A 124 -16.14 -4.23 -0.66
N ILE A 125 -15.82 -5.51 -0.44
CA ILE A 125 -14.87 -6.26 -1.27
C ILE A 125 -15.38 -6.33 -2.72
N PHE A 126 -16.67 -6.60 -2.93
CA PHE A 126 -17.26 -6.60 -4.27
C PHE A 126 -17.09 -5.22 -4.95
N TRP A 127 -17.46 -4.14 -4.28
CA TRP A 127 -17.32 -2.79 -4.84
C TRP A 127 -15.87 -2.37 -5.05
N GLY A 128 -14.96 -2.77 -4.15
CA GLY A 128 -13.52 -2.57 -4.34
C GLY A 128 -12.97 -3.34 -5.55
N ALA A 129 -13.46 -4.55 -5.80
CA ALA A 129 -13.10 -5.35 -6.98
C ALA A 129 -13.60 -4.70 -8.27
N CYS A 130 -14.86 -4.28 -8.31
CA CYS A 130 -15.43 -3.53 -9.43
C CYS A 130 -14.66 -2.21 -9.67
N TYR A 131 -14.31 -1.50 -8.60
CA TYR A 131 -13.55 -0.26 -8.68
C TYR A 131 -12.16 -0.48 -9.31
N TYR A 132 -11.39 -1.46 -8.84
CA TYR A 132 -10.08 -1.77 -9.43
C TYR A 132 -10.17 -2.26 -10.88
N ALA A 133 -11.17 -3.06 -11.21
CA ALA A 133 -11.41 -3.45 -12.60
C ALA A 133 -11.73 -2.23 -13.48
N ALA A 134 -12.62 -1.35 -13.03
CA ALA A 134 -13.00 -0.14 -13.76
C ALA A 134 -11.82 0.81 -13.95
N VAL A 135 -11.04 1.09 -12.88
CA VAL A 135 -9.83 1.91 -12.96
C VAL A 135 -8.79 1.28 -13.88
N GLY A 136 -8.50 -0.01 -13.71
CA GLY A 136 -7.53 -0.72 -14.56
C GLY A 136 -7.90 -0.66 -16.04
N LEU A 137 -9.15 -0.98 -16.38
CA LEU A 137 -9.63 -0.95 -17.77
C LEU A 137 -9.68 0.47 -18.35
N ALA A 138 -10.20 1.44 -17.60
CA ALA A 138 -10.29 2.83 -18.06
C ALA A 138 -8.89 3.41 -18.32
N ARG A 139 -7.92 3.11 -17.45
CA ARG A 139 -6.54 3.55 -17.60
C ARG A 139 -5.82 2.80 -18.73
N LEU A 140 -6.02 1.50 -18.91
CA LEU A 140 -5.49 0.77 -20.07
C LEU A 140 -5.99 1.38 -21.39
N ALA A 141 -7.29 1.68 -21.47
CA ALA A 141 -7.87 2.34 -22.64
C ALA A 141 -7.31 3.76 -22.83
N GLU A 142 -7.15 4.54 -21.76
CA GLU A 142 -6.61 5.90 -21.79
C GLU A 142 -5.17 5.94 -22.32
N PHE A 143 -4.35 4.95 -21.95
CA PHE A 143 -2.95 4.81 -22.37
C PHE A 143 -2.79 4.05 -23.70
N GLY A 144 -3.88 3.74 -24.40
CA GLY A 144 -3.81 3.19 -25.77
C GLY A 144 -3.61 1.68 -25.87
N ALA A 145 -3.94 0.91 -24.83
CA ALA A 145 -3.89 -0.55 -24.92
C ALA A 145 -4.92 -1.06 -25.95
N SER A 146 -4.44 -1.57 -27.08
CA SER A 146 -5.26 -2.02 -28.21
C SER A 146 -5.68 -3.49 -28.14
N GLY A 147 -5.05 -4.27 -27.26
CA GLY A 147 -5.33 -5.69 -27.09
C GLY A 147 -4.25 -6.46 -26.33
N PRO A 148 -4.38 -7.79 -26.19
CA PRO A 148 -3.43 -8.64 -25.46
C PRO A 148 -1.99 -8.54 -25.94
N GLU A 149 -1.77 -8.35 -27.24
CA GLU A 149 -0.43 -8.20 -27.82
C GLU A 149 0.29 -6.95 -27.29
N SER A 150 -0.38 -5.80 -27.30
CA SER A 150 0.19 -4.54 -26.76
C SER A 150 0.57 -4.65 -25.28
N LEU A 151 -0.20 -5.43 -24.51
CA LEU A 151 0.09 -5.71 -23.10
C LEU A 151 1.36 -6.56 -22.97
N VAL A 152 1.45 -7.65 -23.73
CA VAL A 152 2.62 -8.54 -23.69
C VAL A 152 3.89 -7.82 -24.11
N THR A 153 3.81 -7.00 -25.18
CA THR A 153 4.95 -6.20 -25.66
C THR A 153 5.42 -5.23 -24.58
N SER A 154 4.51 -4.45 -23.98
CA SER A 154 4.88 -3.47 -22.95
C SER A 154 5.37 -4.11 -21.64
N ILE A 155 4.91 -5.32 -21.31
CA ILE A 155 5.42 -6.07 -20.15
C ILE A 155 6.84 -6.58 -20.38
N ARG A 156 7.17 -6.95 -21.63
CA ARG A 156 8.51 -7.41 -22.05
C ARG A 156 9.50 -6.26 -22.21
N ASP A 157 9.01 -5.07 -22.54
CA ASP A 157 9.79 -3.84 -22.68
C ASP A 157 9.19 -2.73 -21.77
N PRO A 158 9.42 -2.83 -20.45
CA PRO A 158 8.88 -1.88 -19.50
C PRO A 158 9.44 -0.47 -19.68
N ALA A 159 10.63 -0.30 -20.26
CA ALA A 159 11.17 1.03 -20.49
C ALA A 159 10.44 1.78 -21.62
N THR A 160 10.09 1.10 -22.72
CA THR A 160 9.20 1.68 -23.75
C THR A 160 7.81 2.00 -23.17
N GLY A 161 7.23 1.10 -22.37
CA GLY A 161 5.96 1.37 -21.68
C GLY A 161 6.01 2.62 -20.78
N TYR A 162 7.16 2.86 -20.13
CA TYR A 162 7.39 4.03 -19.31
C TYR A 162 7.57 5.32 -20.15
N LEU A 163 8.25 5.25 -21.30
CA LEU A 163 8.40 6.37 -22.24
C LEU A 163 7.05 6.80 -22.81
N ASN A 164 6.25 5.85 -23.30
CA ASN A 164 4.90 6.10 -23.82
C ASN A 164 4.01 6.78 -22.76
N LYS A 165 4.17 6.38 -21.49
CA LYS A 165 3.48 7.00 -20.38
C LYS A 165 3.85 8.47 -20.21
N MET A 166 5.13 8.83 -20.33
CA MET A 166 5.58 10.23 -20.23
C MET A 166 5.04 11.07 -21.39
N GLU A 167 5.05 10.53 -22.60
CA GLU A 167 4.46 11.19 -23.78
C GLU A 167 2.96 11.44 -23.59
N VAL A 168 2.20 10.44 -23.13
CA VAL A 168 0.77 10.60 -22.83
C VAL A 168 0.55 11.66 -21.76
N TYR A 169 1.41 11.75 -20.73
CA TYR A 169 1.30 12.80 -19.72
C TYR A 169 1.57 14.19 -20.27
N GLN A 170 2.58 14.36 -21.12
CA GLN A 170 2.88 15.64 -21.76
C GLN A 170 1.73 16.08 -22.67
N LEU A 171 1.23 15.18 -23.52
CA LEU A 171 0.15 15.45 -24.46
C LEU A 171 -1.20 15.69 -23.78
N ARG A 172 -1.46 15.10 -22.61
CA ARG A 172 -2.78 15.15 -21.93
C ARG A 172 -2.81 16.02 -20.69
N THR A 173 -1.87 16.93 -20.54
CA THR A 173 -1.86 17.90 -19.43
C THR A 173 -3.21 18.66 -19.32
N GLU A 174 -3.90 18.86 -20.45
CA GLU A 174 -5.14 19.66 -20.52
C GLU A 174 -6.47 18.87 -20.54
N GLN A 175 -6.50 17.58 -20.91
CA GLN A 175 -7.76 16.83 -21.08
C GLN A 175 -7.74 15.45 -20.41
N GLN A 176 -8.13 15.40 -19.13
CA GLN A 176 -8.44 14.13 -18.47
C GLN A 176 -9.84 13.64 -18.84
N SER A 177 -9.97 12.33 -19.03
CA SER A 177 -11.26 11.70 -19.28
C SER A 177 -12.22 11.92 -18.08
N PRO A 178 -13.48 12.34 -18.31
CA PRO A 178 -14.49 12.47 -17.25
C PRO A 178 -14.70 11.17 -16.45
N VAL A 179 -14.48 10.01 -17.08
CA VAL A 179 -14.55 8.70 -16.44
C VAL A 179 -13.47 8.57 -15.37
N ILE A 180 -12.24 9.00 -15.66
CA ILE A 180 -11.11 8.95 -14.72
C ILE A 180 -11.34 9.90 -13.55
N ILE A 181 -11.85 11.11 -13.80
CA ILE A 181 -12.19 12.06 -12.73
C ILE A 181 -13.26 11.46 -11.80
N THR A 182 -14.30 10.86 -12.37
CA THR A 182 -15.36 10.20 -11.59
C THR A 182 -14.82 9.04 -10.76
N LEU A 183 -13.97 8.19 -11.34
CA LEU A 183 -13.30 7.11 -10.62
C LEU A 183 -12.32 7.63 -9.56
N ALA A 184 -11.69 8.79 -9.77
CA ALA A 184 -10.84 9.40 -8.76
C ALA A 184 -11.62 9.78 -7.50
N LEU A 185 -12.81 10.35 -7.64
CA LEU A 185 -13.68 10.67 -6.50
C LEU A 185 -14.11 9.43 -5.70
N LEU A 186 -14.15 8.25 -6.35
CA LEU A 186 -14.45 6.96 -5.72
C LEU A 186 -13.21 6.27 -5.12
N GLY A 187 -12.07 6.95 -5.02
CA GLY A 187 -10.79 6.40 -4.56
C GLY A 187 -10.80 5.69 -3.21
N ALA A 188 -11.77 6.00 -2.34
CA ALA A 188 -11.96 5.30 -1.07
C ALA A 188 -12.20 3.80 -1.28
N LEU A 189 -12.86 3.40 -2.37
CA LEU A 189 -13.09 1.99 -2.72
C LEU A 189 -11.80 1.25 -3.06
N GLY A 190 -10.79 1.95 -3.59
CA GLY A 190 -9.48 1.35 -3.84
C GLY A 190 -8.79 0.89 -2.56
N THR A 191 -9.02 1.61 -1.45
CA THR A 191 -8.43 1.29 -0.15
C THR A 191 -9.01 0.02 0.50
N VAL A 192 -10.13 -0.47 -0.01
CA VAL A 192 -10.93 -1.53 0.60
C VAL A 192 -10.39 -2.92 0.25
N LEU A 193 -10.04 -3.13 -1.02
CA LEU A 193 -9.96 -4.47 -1.56
C LEU A 193 -8.84 -5.30 -0.94
N ALA A 194 -7.59 -4.88 -1.11
CA ALA A 194 -6.42 -5.65 -0.68
C ALA A 194 -6.41 -5.98 0.83
N PRO A 195 -6.56 -5.02 1.77
CA PRO A 195 -6.45 -5.34 3.20
C PRO A 195 -7.62 -6.20 3.69
N LEU A 196 -8.84 -5.97 3.20
CA LEU A 196 -10.00 -6.75 3.63
C LEU A 196 -10.02 -8.14 3.02
N MET A 197 -9.60 -8.30 1.76
CA MET A 197 -9.45 -9.62 1.16
C MET A 197 -8.50 -10.48 1.99
N VAL A 198 -7.36 -9.93 2.43
CA VAL A 198 -6.42 -10.67 3.28
C VAL A 198 -7.04 -11.02 4.63
N ILE A 199 -7.66 -10.06 5.32
CA ILE A 199 -8.22 -10.28 6.67
C ILE A 199 -9.39 -11.28 6.65
N TYR A 200 -10.24 -11.20 5.63
CA TYR A 200 -11.48 -11.99 5.54
C TYR A 200 -11.41 -13.13 4.52
N TRP A 201 -10.23 -13.42 3.95
CA TRP A 201 -10.02 -14.41 2.87
C TRP A 201 -10.81 -15.69 3.09
N ARG A 202 -10.65 -16.32 4.27
CA ARG A 202 -11.29 -17.59 4.62
C ARG A 202 -12.81 -17.51 4.86
N LYS A 203 -13.35 -16.31 5.11
CA LYS A 203 -14.75 -16.07 5.47
C LYS A 203 -15.62 -15.65 4.28
N ILE A 204 -15.00 -15.15 3.20
CA ILE A 204 -15.72 -14.75 1.99
C ILE A 204 -15.90 -15.94 1.04
N SER A 205 -16.93 -15.85 0.18
CA SER A 205 -17.25 -16.85 -0.84
C SER A 205 -16.18 -16.93 -1.93
N LEU A 206 -16.09 -18.08 -2.61
CA LEU A 206 -15.15 -18.28 -3.71
C LEU A 206 -15.35 -17.25 -4.84
N ARG A 207 -16.60 -16.91 -5.17
CA ARG A 207 -16.93 -15.90 -6.19
C ARG A 207 -16.30 -14.54 -5.86
N LEU A 208 -16.40 -14.09 -4.61
CA LEU A 208 -15.78 -12.83 -4.18
C LEU A 208 -14.25 -12.90 -4.16
N ARG A 209 -13.66 -14.06 -3.85
CA ARG A 209 -12.21 -14.26 -3.95
C ARG A 209 -11.72 -14.11 -5.39
N VAL A 210 -12.41 -14.77 -6.32
CA VAL A 210 -12.09 -14.71 -7.75
C VAL A 210 -12.26 -13.29 -8.27
N ALA A 211 -13.40 -12.64 -8.00
CA ALA A 211 -13.65 -11.26 -8.41
C ALA A 211 -12.59 -10.29 -7.85
N GLY A 212 -12.24 -10.43 -6.58
CA GLY A 212 -11.23 -9.60 -5.95
C GLY A 212 -9.82 -9.82 -6.52
N ILE A 213 -9.43 -11.07 -6.79
CA ILE A 213 -8.16 -11.36 -7.49
C ILE A 213 -8.18 -10.76 -8.90
N ALA A 214 -9.26 -10.93 -9.65
CA ALA A 214 -9.39 -10.40 -11.00
C ALA A 214 -9.29 -8.86 -11.01
N GLY A 215 -9.95 -8.18 -10.08
CA GLY A 215 -9.84 -6.73 -9.93
C GLY A 215 -8.41 -6.27 -9.61
N MET A 216 -7.74 -6.91 -8.64
CA MET A 216 -6.33 -6.61 -8.33
C MET A 216 -5.40 -6.91 -9.51
N ALA A 217 -5.65 -7.98 -10.26
CA ALA A 217 -4.85 -8.34 -11.43
C ALA A 217 -5.01 -7.32 -12.56
N LEU A 218 -6.24 -6.85 -12.86
CA LEU A 218 -6.47 -5.79 -13.85
C LEU A 218 -5.80 -4.47 -13.43
N TYR A 219 -5.88 -4.12 -12.15
CA TYR A 219 -5.18 -2.95 -11.63
C TYR A 219 -3.66 -3.10 -11.77
N ALA A 220 -3.08 -4.23 -11.39
CA ALA A 220 -1.65 -4.50 -11.55
C ALA A 220 -1.22 -4.51 -13.03
N LEU A 221 -2.05 -5.07 -13.91
CA LEU A 221 -1.82 -5.14 -15.35
C LEU A 221 -1.67 -3.75 -15.98
N PHE A 222 -2.48 -2.78 -15.55
CA PHE A 222 -2.30 -1.39 -15.97
C PHE A 222 -0.90 -0.85 -15.62
N TYR A 223 -0.44 -1.05 -14.39
CA TYR A 223 0.87 -0.56 -13.97
C TYR A 223 2.01 -1.22 -14.73
N LEU A 224 1.91 -2.53 -14.95
CA LEU A 224 2.85 -3.28 -15.79
C LEU A 224 2.86 -2.76 -17.23
N TYR A 225 1.68 -2.47 -17.79
CA TYR A 225 1.54 -1.92 -19.14
C TYR A 225 2.28 -0.58 -19.31
N ILE A 226 2.15 0.33 -18.35
CA ILE A 226 2.86 1.62 -18.37
C ILE A 226 4.31 1.52 -17.87
N GLY A 227 4.87 0.32 -17.74
CA GLY A 227 6.27 0.14 -17.35
C GLY A 227 6.60 0.52 -15.90
N THR A 228 5.61 0.50 -15.00
CA THR A 228 5.83 0.87 -13.59
C THR A 228 5.38 -0.21 -12.62
N MET A 229 5.99 -0.24 -11.43
CA MET A 229 5.64 -1.23 -10.39
C MET A 229 4.90 -0.65 -9.20
N LYS A 230 4.52 0.63 -9.29
CA LYS A 230 3.86 1.35 -8.20
C LYS A 230 2.60 0.63 -7.73
N GLY A 231 1.66 0.30 -8.63
CA GLY A 231 0.41 -0.33 -8.23
C GLY A 231 0.59 -1.71 -7.58
N ILE A 232 1.58 -2.48 -8.03
CA ILE A 232 1.94 -3.76 -7.40
C ILE A 232 2.49 -3.51 -5.98
N GLY A 233 3.34 -2.50 -5.83
CA GLY A 233 3.84 -2.04 -4.52
C GLY A 233 2.71 -1.65 -3.58
N ASP A 234 1.75 -0.84 -4.05
CA ASP A 234 0.57 -0.42 -3.28
C ASP A 234 -0.25 -1.65 -2.81
N LEU A 235 -0.54 -2.60 -3.71
CA LEU A 235 -1.23 -3.85 -3.38
C LEU A 235 -0.48 -4.68 -2.35
N ALA A 236 0.85 -4.79 -2.48
CA ALA A 236 1.70 -5.54 -1.57
C ALA A 236 1.70 -4.93 -0.16
N VAL A 237 1.88 -3.60 -0.06
CA VAL A 237 1.88 -2.87 1.21
C VAL A 237 0.52 -2.98 1.91
N MET A 238 -0.58 -2.80 1.19
CA MET A 238 -1.92 -2.93 1.74
C MET A 238 -2.25 -4.37 2.18
N SER A 239 -1.79 -5.36 1.42
CA SER A 239 -1.91 -6.76 1.80
C SER A 239 -1.10 -7.08 3.05
N ALA A 240 0.12 -6.55 3.17
CA ALA A 240 0.95 -6.67 4.35
C ALA A 240 0.29 -6.03 5.58
N ALA A 241 -0.36 -4.88 5.43
CA ALA A 241 -1.15 -4.26 6.50
C ALA A 241 -2.29 -5.19 6.98
N GLY A 242 -3.01 -5.83 6.04
CA GLY A 242 -4.02 -6.85 6.36
C GLY A 242 -3.44 -8.06 7.09
N LEU A 243 -2.27 -8.54 6.66
CA LEU A 243 -1.54 -9.63 7.31
C LEU A 243 -1.13 -9.26 8.74
N LEU A 244 -0.63 -8.05 8.98
CA LEU A 244 -0.28 -7.56 10.31
C LEU A 244 -1.49 -7.54 11.25
N ILE A 245 -2.64 -7.02 10.80
CA ILE A 245 -3.90 -7.00 11.57
C ILE A 245 -4.39 -8.43 11.86
N MET A 246 -4.28 -9.34 10.89
CA MET A 246 -4.66 -10.74 11.09
C MET A 246 -3.71 -11.44 12.07
N ALA A 247 -2.41 -11.20 11.94
CA ALA A 247 -1.38 -11.80 12.78
C ALA A 247 -1.56 -11.40 14.24
N ALA A 248 -1.92 -10.15 14.54
CA ALA A 248 -2.18 -9.66 15.89
C ALA A 248 -3.36 -10.36 16.57
N GLY A 249 -4.30 -10.93 15.80
CA GLY A 249 -5.50 -11.57 16.34
C GLY A 249 -5.49 -13.09 16.46
N ARG A 250 -4.46 -13.79 15.96
CA ARG A 250 -4.40 -15.26 16.02
C ARG A 250 -3.79 -15.74 17.34
N ALA A 251 -4.42 -16.72 17.98
CA ALA A 251 -3.85 -17.40 19.15
C ALA A 251 -2.51 -18.08 18.80
N ARG A 252 -1.55 -18.03 19.72
CA ARG A 252 -0.15 -18.45 19.52
C ARG A 252 -0.02 -19.90 18.99
N ARG A 253 -0.94 -20.79 19.36
CA ARG A 253 -0.95 -22.22 18.98
C ARG A 253 -1.27 -22.48 17.51
N GLN A 254 -2.17 -21.71 16.90
CA GLN A 254 -2.53 -21.88 15.46
C GLN A 254 -1.48 -21.31 14.49
N ARG A 255 -0.50 -20.52 14.98
CA ARG A 255 0.55 -19.93 14.14
C ARG A 255 1.59 -20.93 13.64
N ARG A 256 1.88 -22.01 14.37
CA ARG A 256 3.08 -22.83 14.11
C ARG A 256 2.97 -23.73 12.88
N VAL A 257 1.77 -24.24 12.59
CA VAL A 257 1.57 -25.28 11.56
C VAL A 257 1.58 -24.70 10.14
N ASN A 258 1.12 -23.46 9.92
CA ASN A 258 1.02 -22.87 8.58
C ASN A 258 2.20 -21.94 8.21
N ARG A 259 3.09 -21.61 9.16
CA ARG A 259 4.10 -20.57 8.96
C ARG A 259 5.10 -20.90 7.86
N LYS A 260 5.56 -22.16 7.75
CA LYS A 260 6.54 -22.55 6.72
C LYS A 260 5.99 -22.36 5.30
N ARG A 261 4.77 -22.85 5.05
CA ARG A 261 4.09 -22.70 3.75
C ARG A 261 3.79 -21.22 3.44
N GLU A 262 3.27 -20.47 4.41
CA GLU A 262 2.99 -19.04 4.24
C GLU A 262 4.29 -18.26 3.93
N MET A 263 5.39 -18.56 4.63
CA MET A 263 6.71 -17.96 4.38
C MET A 263 7.28 -18.35 3.02
N ALA A 264 7.14 -19.61 2.59
CA ALA A 264 7.60 -20.05 1.27
C ALA A 264 6.86 -19.31 0.15
N ILE A 265 5.53 -19.22 0.22
CA ILE A 265 4.72 -18.46 -0.75
C ILE A 265 5.13 -16.98 -0.76
N ALA A 266 5.27 -16.37 0.42
CA ALA A 266 5.70 -14.97 0.52
C ALA A 266 7.11 -14.76 -0.07
N ALA A 267 8.05 -15.66 0.19
CA ALA A 267 9.39 -15.62 -0.36
C ALA A 267 9.38 -15.79 -1.89
N THR A 268 8.59 -16.72 -2.44
CA THR A 268 8.43 -16.88 -3.89
C THR A 268 7.87 -15.62 -4.53
N ILE A 269 6.79 -15.03 -3.97
CA ILE A 269 6.23 -13.78 -4.48
C ILE A 269 7.27 -12.66 -4.41
N PHE A 270 8.01 -12.56 -3.31
CA PHE A 270 9.06 -11.56 -3.14
C PHE A 270 10.17 -11.71 -4.19
N VAL A 271 10.63 -12.93 -4.46
CA VAL A 271 11.65 -13.21 -5.48
C VAL A 271 11.13 -12.88 -6.88
N LEU A 272 9.88 -13.25 -7.22
CA LEU A 272 9.31 -12.96 -8.53
C LEU A 272 9.11 -11.46 -8.76
N VAL A 273 8.50 -10.76 -7.80
CA VAL A 273 8.27 -9.31 -7.88
C VAL A 273 9.60 -8.55 -7.82
N GLY A 274 10.51 -8.95 -6.93
CA GLY A 274 11.84 -8.35 -6.82
C GLY A 274 12.69 -8.55 -8.07
N GLY A 275 12.68 -9.76 -8.64
CA GLY A 275 13.37 -10.07 -9.89
C GLY A 275 12.85 -9.25 -11.06
N TYR A 276 11.51 -9.17 -11.22
CA TYR A 276 10.91 -8.31 -12.24
C TYR A 276 11.22 -6.83 -12.01
N MET A 277 11.25 -6.36 -10.76
CA MET A 277 11.64 -4.99 -10.41
C MET A 277 13.07 -4.68 -10.80
N LEU A 278 14.01 -5.58 -10.49
CA LEU A 278 15.40 -5.42 -10.90
C LEU A 278 15.51 -5.34 -12.42
N HIS A 279 14.81 -6.23 -13.14
CA HIS A 279 14.77 -6.20 -14.60
C HIS A 279 14.22 -4.87 -15.14
N ALA A 280 13.02 -4.46 -14.70
CA ALA A 280 12.37 -3.24 -15.16
C ALA A 280 13.13 -1.95 -14.80
N GLN A 281 13.90 -1.95 -13.70
CA GLN A 281 14.77 -0.82 -13.36
C GLN A 281 16.04 -0.81 -14.20
N THR A 282 16.64 -1.98 -14.44
CA THR A 282 17.85 -2.10 -15.26
C THR A 282 17.57 -1.67 -16.70
N ASP A 283 16.46 -2.14 -17.26
CA ASP A 283 16.01 -1.81 -18.61
C ASP A 283 15.78 -0.30 -18.80
N ARG A 284 15.12 0.34 -17.83
CA ARG A 284 14.99 1.81 -17.80
C ARG A 284 16.36 2.48 -17.68
N ALA A 285 17.21 2.05 -16.75
CA ALA A 285 18.53 2.65 -16.59
C ALA A 285 19.39 2.55 -17.85
N THR A 286 19.22 1.52 -18.69
CA THR A 286 19.92 1.39 -19.97
C THR A 286 19.39 2.35 -21.04
N GLN A 287 18.08 2.56 -21.14
CA GLN A 287 17.48 3.45 -22.15
C GLN A 287 17.59 4.93 -21.78
N PHE A 288 17.45 5.26 -20.50
CA PHE A 288 17.70 6.60 -19.98
C PHE A 288 19.20 6.75 -19.71
N GLU A 289 19.97 7.21 -20.69
CA GLU A 289 21.37 7.62 -20.51
C GLU A 289 21.47 8.87 -19.61
N SER A 290 21.08 8.72 -18.34
CA SER A 290 21.21 9.78 -17.37
C SER A 290 22.68 9.89 -16.97
N PRO A 291 23.31 11.08 -17.07
CA PRO A 291 24.67 11.31 -16.58
C PRO A 291 24.81 10.99 -15.08
N ASP A 292 23.68 10.97 -14.35
CA ASP A 292 23.57 10.63 -12.93
C ASP A 292 23.26 9.15 -12.67
N ARG A 293 23.67 8.25 -13.58
CA ARG A 293 23.50 6.80 -13.40
C ARG A 293 24.02 6.37 -12.02
N PRO A 294 23.20 5.65 -11.23
CA PRO A 294 23.64 5.15 -9.93
C PRO A 294 24.84 4.22 -10.10
N ALA A 295 26.02 4.68 -9.71
CA ALA A 295 27.21 3.86 -9.71
C ALA A 295 27.54 3.44 -8.27
N PRO A 296 27.94 2.17 -8.06
CA PRO A 296 28.28 1.67 -6.73
C PRO A 296 29.45 2.45 -6.14
N ASN A 297 29.44 2.65 -4.82
CA ASN A 297 30.62 3.16 -4.13
C ASN A 297 31.69 2.05 -4.04
N GLN A 298 32.96 2.45 -3.86
CA GLN A 298 34.08 1.50 -3.84
C GLN A 298 33.96 0.48 -2.71
N THR A 299 33.33 0.85 -1.59
CA THR A 299 33.10 -0.04 -0.44
C THR A 299 32.16 -1.19 -0.79
N LEU A 300 31.04 -0.90 -1.48
CA LEU A 300 30.09 -1.90 -1.93
C LEU A 300 30.73 -2.81 -2.97
N GLU A 301 31.45 -2.26 -3.96
CA GLU A 301 32.19 -3.05 -4.95
C GLU A 301 33.17 -4.04 -4.30
N ARG A 302 33.89 -3.61 -3.25
CA ARG A 302 34.80 -4.48 -2.50
C ARG A 302 34.08 -5.59 -1.73
N LEU A 303 32.87 -5.33 -1.25
CA LEU A 303 32.12 -6.28 -0.41
C LEU A 303 31.43 -7.39 -1.21
N VAL A 304 30.83 -7.04 -2.35
CA VAL A 304 29.97 -7.97 -3.11
C VAL A 304 30.44 -8.24 -4.54
N GLY A 305 31.50 -7.56 -5.00
CA GLY A 305 31.99 -7.63 -6.38
C GLY A 305 31.29 -6.63 -7.31
N ARG A 306 31.97 -6.23 -8.39
CA ARG A 306 31.54 -5.14 -9.28
C ARG A 306 30.18 -5.38 -9.94
N GLU A 307 29.93 -6.60 -10.41
CA GLU A 307 28.66 -6.95 -11.09
C GLU A 307 27.47 -6.91 -10.13
N ALA A 308 27.59 -7.57 -8.96
CA ALA A 308 26.55 -7.55 -7.95
C ALA A 308 26.34 -6.15 -7.36
N ALA A 309 27.41 -5.36 -7.22
CA ALA A 309 27.36 -3.99 -6.72
C ALA A 309 26.56 -3.09 -7.66
N GLY A 310 26.67 -3.26 -8.98
CA GLY A 310 25.84 -2.55 -9.96
C GLY A 310 24.35 -2.83 -9.76
N GLY A 311 23.95 -4.10 -9.75
CA GLY A 311 22.55 -4.50 -9.55
C GLY A 311 21.98 -4.05 -8.20
N LEU A 312 22.75 -4.22 -7.11
CA LEU A 312 22.38 -3.74 -5.78
C LEU A 312 22.27 -2.22 -5.72
N THR A 313 23.17 -1.49 -6.37
CA THR A 313 23.12 -0.03 -6.41
C THR A 313 21.88 0.45 -7.13
N SER A 314 21.51 -0.14 -8.26
CA SER A 314 20.27 0.22 -8.96
C SER A 314 19.04 -0.05 -8.09
N ALA A 315 19.02 -1.18 -7.38
CA ALA A 315 17.92 -1.56 -6.48
C ALA A 315 17.80 -0.61 -5.27
N VAL A 316 18.94 -0.23 -4.67
CA VAL A 316 19.01 0.64 -3.50
C VAL A 316 18.79 2.10 -3.88
N SER A 317 19.36 2.56 -4.98
CA SER A 317 19.33 3.98 -5.35
C SER A 317 17.92 4.45 -5.69
N TYR A 318 17.08 3.58 -6.25
CA TYR A 318 15.72 3.92 -6.59
C TYR A 318 14.89 4.44 -5.38
N PRO A 319 14.79 3.73 -4.24
CA PRO A 319 14.12 4.26 -3.04
C PRO A 319 14.94 5.27 -2.23
N THR A 320 16.24 5.48 -2.50
CA THR A 320 17.09 6.36 -1.67
C THR A 320 17.50 7.67 -2.31
N GLN A 321 17.41 7.80 -3.64
CA GLN A 321 17.83 9.01 -4.36
C GLN A 321 17.12 10.29 -3.87
N GLY A 322 15.91 10.15 -3.30
CA GLY A 322 15.17 11.29 -2.76
C GLY A 322 15.83 11.97 -1.57
N TYR A 323 16.76 11.33 -0.86
CA TYR A 323 17.50 11.98 0.21
C TYR A 323 18.49 13.02 -0.30
N LEU A 324 19.05 12.86 -1.50
CA LEU A 324 19.86 13.90 -2.13
C LEU A 324 18.98 15.10 -2.52
N GLY A 325 17.81 14.83 -3.12
CA GLY A 325 16.81 15.87 -3.37
C GLY A 325 16.44 16.62 -2.09
N LEU A 326 16.16 15.89 -1.00
CA LEU A 326 15.89 16.50 0.32
C LEU A 326 17.04 17.38 0.79
N ALA A 327 18.29 16.98 0.60
CA ALA A 327 19.45 17.79 0.98
C ALA A 327 19.47 19.15 0.27
N TYR A 328 19.19 19.18 -1.04
CA TYR A 328 19.05 20.44 -1.76
C TYR A 328 17.84 21.25 -1.29
N ASN A 329 16.70 20.60 -1.05
CA ASN A 329 15.50 21.27 -0.57
C ASN A 329 15.70 21.91 0.82
N LEU A 330 16.58 21.34 1.66
CA LEU A 330 16.94 21.93 2.96
C LEU A 330 17.71 23.25 2.81
N GLU A 331 18.41 23.47 1.69
CA GLU A 331 19.08 24.73 1.35
C GLU A 331 18.15 25.75 0.68
N THR A 332 17.03 25.29 0.13
CA THR A 332 16.04 26.15 -0.52
C THR A 332 15.31 27.02 0.52
N PRO A 333 15.22 28.35 0.33
CA PRO A 333 14.46 29.23 1.21
C PRO A 333 12.98 28.83 1.31
N PHE A 334 12.38 29.05 2.49
CA PHE A 334 10.95 28.79 2.66
C PHE A 334 10.12 29.86 1.96
N GLU A 335 9.19 29.39 1.13
CA GLU A 335 8.07 30.17 0.61
C GLU A 335 6.85 29.27 0.74
N TRP A 336 5.76 29.85 1.21
CA TRP A 336 4.55 29.09 1.49
C TRP A 336 3.80 28.81 0.19
N SER A 337 3.41 27.56 -0.03
CA SER A 337 2.63 27.16 -1.21
C SER A 337 1.11 27.27 -0.99
N ASP A 338 0.66 28.08 -0.03
CA ASP A 338 -0.75 28.34 0.30
C ASP A 338 -1.63 27.09 0.54
N GLY A 339 -1.03 26.00 1.02
CA GLY A 339 -1.74 24.73 1.28
C GLY A 339 -1.81 23.80 0.07
N LEU A 340 -1.19 24.16 -1.06
CA LEU A 340 -1.22 23.40 -2.31
C LEU A 340 0.05 22.57 -2.52
N GLY A 341 1.16 22.98 -1.90
CA GLY A 341 2.47 22.38 -2.15
C GLY A 341 2.58 20.93 -1.69
N SER A 342 1.81 20.51 -0.69
CA SER A 342 1.83 19.14 -0.17
C SER A 342 1.10 18.13 -1.06
N SER A 343 0.25 18.57 -2.00
CA SER A 343 -0.50 17.68 -2.88
C SER A 343 -0.52 18.17 -4.33
N PRO A 344 0.34 17.63 -5.20
CA PRO A 344 0.30 17.90 -6.63
C PRO A 344 -1.06 17.60 -7.26
N ALA A 345 -1.74 16.53 -6.81
CA ALA A 345 -3.08 16.20 -7.32
C ALA A 345 -4.14 17.25 -6.96
N LEU A 346 -4.06 17.86 -5.77
CA LEU A 346 -4.96 18.95 -5.38
C LEU A 346 -4.66 20.21 -6.18
N THR A 347 -3.39 20.55 -6.34
CA THR A 347 -2.95 21.68 -7.18
C THR A 347 -3.51 21.56 -8.60
N ASN A 348 -3.30 20.40 -9.25
CA ASN A 348 -3.83 20.14 -10.59
C ASN A 348 -5.37 20.21 -10.66
N LEU A 349 -6.07 19.81 -9.60
CA LEU A 349 -7.54 19.91 -9.55
C LEU A 349 -7.99 21.36 -9.46
N LEU A 350 -7.35 22.17 -8.62
CA LEU A 350 -7.72 23.57 -8.40
C LEU A 350 -7.31 24.46 -9.57
N GLU A 351 -6.17 24.21 -10.20
CA GLU A 351 -5.77 24.86 -11.44
C GLU A 351 -6.86 24.68 -12.51
N ARG A 352 -7.38 23.46 -12.68
CA ARG A 352 -8.40 23.19 -13.69
C ARG A 352 -9.78 23.73 -13.36
N THR A 353 -10.14 23.75 -12.08
CA THR A 353 -11.51 24.12 -11.64
C THR A 353 -11.64 25.60 -11.29
N LEU A 354 -10.60 26.21 -10.74
CA LEU A 354 -10.57 27.59 -10.25
C LEU A 354 -9.57 28.48 -11.01
N GLN A 355 -8.83 27.94 -12.00
CA GLN A 355 -7.82 28.69 -12.77
C GLN A 355 -6.76 29.36 -11.88
N VAL A 356 -6.42 28.71 -10.77
CA VAL A 356 -5.31 29.15 -9.89
C VAL A 356 -4.00 29.01 -10.66
N ALA A 357 -3.19 30.07 -10.68
CA ALA A 357 -1.90 30.07 -11.35
C ALA A 357 -0.88 29.21 -10.58
N PRO A 358 -0.47 28.03 -11.08
CA PRO A 358 0.38 27.08 -10.34
C PRO A 358 1.77 27.65 -10.03
N GLU A 359 2.27 28.52 -10.91
CA GLU A 359 3.54 29.26 -10.80
C GLU A 359 3.69 30.02 -9.47
N LYS A 360 2.57 30.42 -8.84
CA LYS A 360 2.59 31.18 -7.58
C LYS A 360 2.66 30.29 -6.34
N HIS A 361 2.45 28.99 -6.48
CA HIS A 361 2.30 28.05 -5.38
C HIS A 361 3.25 26.86 -5.52
N LEU A 362 4.45 27.11 -6.05
CA LEU A 362 5.43 26.06 -6.32
C LEU A 362 5.86 25.34 -5.03
N ALA A 363 5.68 24.02 -5.04
CA ALA A 363 6.21 23.17 -3.98
C ALA A 363 7.75 23.21 -3.98
N TYR A 364 8.32 22.93 -2.81
CA TYR A 364 9.77 22.84 -2.60
C TYR A 364 10.55 22.08 -3.68
N PRO A 365 10.09 20.88 -4.15
CA PRO A 365 10.80 20.15 -5.19
C PRO A 365 10.97 20.96 -6.49
N HIS A 366 9.94 21.69 -6.92
CA HIS A 366 9.97 22.51 -8.14
C HIS A 366 10.91 23.71 -7.99
N ARG A 367 10.81 24.44 -6.88
CA ARG A 367 11.71 25.58 -6.61
C ARG A 367 13.17 25.13 -6.47
N THR A 368 13.40 23.94 -5.93
CA THR A 368 14.75 23.37 -5.82
C THR A 368 15.31 22.98 -7.18
N GLU A 369 14.48 22.49 -8.10
CA GLU A 369 14.89 22.21 -9.49
C GLU A 369 15.39 23.48 -10.18
N GLU A 370 14.70 24.61 -10.03
CA GLU A 370 15.12 25.91 -10.59
C GLU A 370 16.49 26.38 -10.04
N LEU A 371 16.74 26.14 -8.74
CA LEU A 371 17.96 26.61 -8.06
C LEU A 371 19.16 25.68 -8.23
N SER A 372 18.94 24.36 -8.17
CA SER A 372 20.02 23.37 -8.12
C SER A 372 20.13 22.52 -9.38
N GLY A 373 19.18 22.63 -10.30
CA GLY A 373 19.05 21.75 -11.47
C GLY A 373 18.70 20.30 -11.12
N TRP A 374 18.30 20.00 -9.87
CA TRP A 374 17.94 18.63 -9.47
C TRP A 374 16.51 18.32 -9.91
N PRO A 375 16.30 17.34 -10.80
CA PRO A 375 14.99 17.15 -11.43
C PRO A 375 13.87 16.78 -10.44
N ALA A 376 12.85 17.62 -10.30
CA ALA A 376 11.80 17.45 -9.28
C ALA A 376 10.88 16.25 -9.55
N LEU A 377 10.62 15.98 -10.83
CA LEU A 377 9.64 14.97 -11.28
C LEU A 377 10.29 13.72 -11.90
N MET A 378 11.58 13.79 -12.26
CA MET A 378 12.30 12.63 -12.80
C MET A 378 12.74 11.69 -11.66
N TYR A 379 13.22 12.25 -10.56
CA TYR A 379 13.59 11.50 -9.38
C TYR A 379 12.49 11.55 -8.32
N TRP A 380 12.54 10.57 -7.43
CA TRP A 380 11.70 10.55 -6.24
C TRP A 380 12.15 11.68 -5.30
N ALA A 381 11.24 12.54 -4.88
CA ALA A 381 11.46 13.51 -3.80
C ALA A 381 10.77 12.99 -2.55
N THR A 382 11.51 12.74 -1.45
CA THR A 382 10.94 12.23 -0.18
C THR A 382 9.67 12.98 0.20
N ILE A 383 8.81 12.40 1.05
CA ILE A 383 7.58 13.09 1.48
C ILE A 383 7.84 14.46 2.13
N TYR A 384 9.02 14.66 2.71
CA TYR A 384 9.33 15.81 3.55
C TYR A 384 9.27 17.17 2.85
N PRO A 385 9.91 17.41 1.69
CA PRO A 385 9.77 18.69 0.97
C PRO A 385 8.32 18.98 0.54
N TRP A 386 7.53 17.97 0.16
CA TRP A 386 6.11 18.16 -0.12
C TRP A 386 5.36 18.69 1.12
N LEU A 387 5.54 18.04 2.28
CA LEU A 387 4.94 18.53 3.53
C LEU A 387 5.48 19.91 3.93
N ALA A 388 6.79 20.13 3.80
CA ALA A 388 7.45 21.36 4.18
C ALA A 388 6.99 22.56 3.35
N SER A 389 6.44 22.33 2.15
CA SER A 389 5.92 23.39 1.28
C SER A 389 4.76 24.14 1.95
N ASP A 390 3.99 23.45 2.80
CA ASP A 390 2.88 24.04 3.55
C ASP A 390 3.11 24.13 5.06
N LEU A 391 4.11 23.42 5.59
CA LEU A 391 4.35 23.29 7.03
C LEU A 391 5.70 23.83 7.50
N THR A 392 6.62 24.20 6.61
CA THR A 392 8.07 24.33 6.87
C THR A 392 8.73 22.99 7.26
N PHE A 393 10.07 22.93 7.26
CA PHE A 393 10.79 21.73 7.75
C PHE A 393 10.54 21.46 9.25
N PRO A 394 10.62 22.45 10.17
CA PRO A 394 10.23 22.24 11.57
C PRO A 394 8.80 21.73 11.75
N GLY A 395 7.82 22.31 11.04
CA GLY A 395 6.43 21.83 11.11
C GLY A 395 6.26 20.43 10.52
N THR A 396 7.08 20.05 9.54
CA THR A 396 7.13 18.67 9.02
C THR A 396 7.58 17.68 10.09
N VAL A 397 8.59 18.01 10.89
CA VAL A 397 9.04 17.18 12.03
C VAL A 397 7.91 17.00 13.07
N LEU A 398 7.18 18.06 13.39
CA LEU A 398 6.01 17.99 14.28
C LEU A 398 4.88 17.14 13.67
N PHE A 399 4.60 17.31 12.37
CA PHE A 399 3.62 16.52 11.65
C PHE A 399 3.95 15.03 11.69
N MET A 400 5.23 14.65 11.58
CA MET A 400 5.66 13.25 11.72
C MET A 400 5.29 12.67 13.10
N GLY A 401 5.33 13.47 14.16
CA GLY A 401 4.81 13.08 15.48
C GLY A 401 3.30 12.83 15.48
N LEU A 402 2.53 13.73 14.88
CA LEU A 402 1.08 13.53 14.72
C LEU A 402 0.76 12.28 13.89
N LEU A 403 1.51 12.06 12.81
CA LEU A 403 1.38 10.90 11.94
C LEU A 403 1.65 9.60 12.73
N GLY A 404 2.73 9.54 13.51
CA GLY A 404 3.04 8.41 14.37
C GLY A 404 1.93 8.11 15.39
N TRP A 405 1.41 9.16 16.03
CA TRP A 405 0.26 9.05 16.94
C TRP A 405 -0.99 8.49 16.26
N PHE A 406 -1.34 9.02 15.08
CA PHE A 406 -2.52 8.60 14.35
C PHE A 406 -2.37 7.18 13.79
N PHE A 407 -1.15 6.81 13.37
CA PHE A 407 -0.82 5.45 12.94
C PHE A 407 -1.04 4.43 14.06
N ALA A 408 -0.51 4.68 15.26
CA ALA A 408 -0.77 3.88 16.45
C ALA A 408 -2.28 3.84 16.78
N HIS A 409 -2.97 4.98 16.66
CA HIS A 409 -4.39 5.06 16.95
C HIS A 409 -5.23 4.13 16.04
N CYS A 410 -4.99 4.18 14.73
CA CYS A 410 -5.66 3.33 13.75
C CYS A 410 -5.30 1.86 13.94
N TRP A 411 -4.02 1.56 14.21
CA TRP A 411 -3.54 0.22 14.55
C TRP A 411 -4.31 -0.39 15.73
N LEU A 412 -4.34 0.32 16.88
CA LEU A 412 -5.03 -0.13 18.08
C LEU A 412 -6.52 -0.37 17.81
N ARG A 413 -7.19 0.52 17.08
CA ARG A 413 -8.62 0.35 16.74
C ARG A 413 -8.85 -0.80 15.76
N ALA A 414 -7.93 -1.07 14.85
CA ALA A 414 -8.00 -2.19 13.93
C ALA A 414 -7.87 -3.53 14.65
N ILE A 415 -6.94 -3.66 15.60
CA ILE A 415 -6.70 -4.93 16.31
C ILE A 415 -7.68 -5.18 17.46
N TYR A 416 -8.01 -4.15 18.26
CA TYR A 416 -8.87 -4.31 19.43
C TYR A 416 -10.35 -4.26 19.07
N HIS A 417 -10.77 -3.29 18.26
CA HIS A 417 -12.20 -3.06 18.01
C HIS A 417 -12.67 -3.58 16.66
N ARG A 418 -11.77 -4.16 15.86
CA ARG A 418 -12.04 -4.63 14.49
C ARG A 418 -12.81 -3.60 13.66
N ARG A 419 -12.55 -2.30 13.89
CA ARG A 419 -13.25 -1.22 13.22
C ARG A 419 -12.78 -1.15 11.78
N LEU A 420 -13.69 -1.43 10.86
CA LEU A 420 -13.46 -1.44 9.43
C LEU A 420 -12.69 -0.19 8.96
N LEU A 421 -13.21 1.00 9.27
CA LEU A 421 -12.60 2.26 8.84
C LEU A 421 -11.17 2.45 9.36
N ALA A 422 -10.87 2.00 10.57
CA ALA A 422 -9.52 2.04 11.12
C ALA A 422 -8.58 1.06 10.39
N MET A 423 -9.07 -0.09 9.93
CA MET A 423 -8.28 -1.02 9.10
C MET A 423 -7.93 -0.41 7.75
N LEU A 424 -8.90 0.28 7.12
CA LEU A 424 -8.70 0.92 5.82
C LEU A 424 -7.70 2.08 5.90
N ILE A 425 -7.89 2.98 6.88
CA ILE A 425 -6.96 4.09 7.12
C ILE A 425 -5.58 3.55 7.49
N PHE A 426 -5.48 2.52 8.33
CA PHE A 426 -4.20 1.90 8.66
C PHE A 426 -3.48 1.38 7.39
N GLY A 427 -4.20 0.76 6.46
CA GLY A 427 -3.63 0.34 5.16
C GLY A 427 -3.09 1.51 4.34
N GLN A 428 -3.81 2.64 4.29
CA GLN A 428 -3.35 3.86 3.62
C GLN A 428 -2.13 4.49 4.31
N LEU A 429 -2.10 4.52 5.64
CA LEU A 429 -0.95 4.99 6.39
C LEU A 429 0.27 4.08 6.18
N CYS A 430 0.09 2.77 5.99
CA CYS A 430 1.19 1.89 5.59
C CYS A 430 1.75 2.24 4.21
N ILE A 431 0.91 2.61 3.22
CA ILE A 431 1.39 3.15 1.94
C ILE A 431 2.19 4.42 2.19
N LEU A 432 1.63 5.38 2.93
CA LEU A 432 2.31 6.64 3.23
C LEU A 432 3.71 6.41 3.82
N ILE A 433 3.81 5.52 4.83
CA ILE A 433 5.06 5.19 5.49
C ILE A 433 6.05 4.50 4.54
N ALA A 434 5.58 3.55 3.73
CA ALA A 434 6.41 2.86 2.74
C ALA A 434 7.02 3.84 1.72
N TYR A 435 6.30 4.92 1.40
CA TYR A 435 6.74 5.93 0.44
C TYR A 435 7.38 7.17 1.08
N ILE A 436 7.62 7.22 2.39
CA ILE A 436 8.35 8.34 3.03
C ILE A 436 9.69 8.66 2.33
N PRO A 437 10.55 7.66 1.99
CA PRO A 437 11.82 7.90 1.30
C PRO A 437 11.66 8.36 -0.16
N ALA A 438 10.43 8.29 -0.68
CA ALA A 438 10.13 8.32 -2.10
C ALA A 438 9.32 9.55 -2.54
N ASN A 439 8.08 9.69 -2.06
CA ASN A 439 7.15 10.76 -2.43
C ASN A 439 5.94 10.79 -1.46
N ASN A 440 5.18 11.90 -1.44
CA ASN A 440 3.87 11.94 -0.83
C ASN A 440 2.86 11.13 -1.65
N GLN A 441 2.91 9.80 -1.53
CA GLN A 441 2.15 8.92 -2.40
C GLN A 441 0.63 9.08 -2.26
N LEU A 442 0.15 9.57 -1.11
CA LEU A 442 -1.27 9.88 -0.92
C LEU A 442 -1.68 11.24 -1.49
N GLY A 443 -0.74 12.18 -1.64
CA GLY A 443 -0.95 13.51 -2.22
C GLY A 443 -0.74 13.60 -3.73
N LEU A 444 -0.14 12.58 -4.34
CA LEU A 444 0.30 12.62 -5.74
C LEU A 444 -0.80 12.29 -6.76
N ALA A 445 -1.72 11.39 -6.42
CA ALA A 445 -2.78 10.94 -7.32
C ALA A 445 -4.15 11.38 -6.80
N SER A 446 -5.02 11.87 -7.68
CA SER A 446 -6.36 12.37 -7.32
C SER A 446 -7.22 11.28 -6.65
N GLU A 447 -7.10 10.02 -7.10
CA GLU A 447 -7.73 8.85 -6.48
C GLU A 447 -7.29 8.69 -5.02
N SER A 448 -5.99 8.85 -4.76
CA SER A 448 -5.42 8.69 -3.41
C SER A 448 -5.85 9.82 -2.49
N VAL A 449 -5.84 11.07 -2.97
CA VAL A 449 -6.30 12.25 -2.22
C VAL A 449 -7.77 12.12 -1.86
N ALA A 450 -8.63 11.84 -2.85
CA ALA A 450 -10.06 11.66 -2.61
C ALA A 450 -10.33 10.48 -1.66
N GLY A 451 -9.59 9.38 -1.84
CA GLY A 451 -9.69 8.20 -0.99
C GLY A 451 -9.34 8.48 0.47
N VAL A 452 -8.16 9.05 0.74
CA VAL A 452 -7.75 9.37 2.12
C VAL A 452 -8.68 10.40 2.76
N THR A 453 -9.04 11.45 2.01
CA THR A 453 -9.93 12.52 2.49
C THR A 453 -11.30 11.96 2.87
N THR A 454 -11.90 11.14 2.01
CA THR A 454 -13.19 10.50 2.27
C THR A 454 -13.13 9.63 3.53
N LEU A 455 -12.09 8.80 3.68
CA LEU A 455 -11.93 7.96 4.86
C LEU A 455 -11.76 8.79 6.15
N LEU A 456 -11.00 9.88 6.10
CA LEU A 456 -10.79 10.77 7.24
C LEU A 456 -12.08 11.51 7.63
N ILE A 457 -12.86 11.99 6.67
CA ILE A 457 -14.17 12.62 6.91
C ILE A 457 -15.13 11.62 7.58
N LEU A 458 -15.27 10.41 7.01
CA LEU A 458 -16.08 9.35 7.61
C LEU A 458 -15.59 9.00 9.02
N TYR A 459 -14.29 9.08 9.26
CA TYR A 459 -13.69 8.76 10.55
C TYR A 459 -14.04 9.82 11.60
N ALA A 460 -13.93 11.09 11.24
CA ALA A 460 -14.33 12.22 12.06
C ALA A 460 -15.83 12.18 12.35
N ALA A 461 -16.68 11.99 11.33
CA ALA A 461 -18.13 11.92 11.48
C ALA A 461 -18.57 10.80 12.45
N THR A 462 -17.96 9.61 12.33
CA THR A 462 -18.26 8.50 13.25
C THR A 462 -17.69 8.68 14.66
N ALA A 463 -16.73 9.58 14.86
CA ALA A 463 -16.24 9.96 16.17
C ALA A 463 -17.18 10.97 16.84
N LEU A 464 -17.64 11.98 16.09
CA LEU A 464 -18.58 13.00 16.55
C LEU A 464 -19.94 12.40 16.94
N GLY A 465 -20.54 11.58 16.08
CA GLY A 465 -21.85 10.98 16.36
C GLY A 465 -21.88 10.06 17.59
N ARG A 466 -20.73 9.52 18.03
CA ARG A 466 -20.65 8.76 19.27
C ARG A 466 -20.68 9.65 20.51
N ARG A 467 -20.06 10.83 20.46
CA ARG A 467 -20.07 11.78 21.58
C ARG A 467 -21.49 12.25 21.86
N SER A 468 -22.25 12.59 20.81
CA SER A 468 -23.65 13.02 20.94
C SER A 468 -24.53 11.94 21.58
N ARG A 469 -24.36 10.66 21.20
CA ARG A 469 -25.14 9.57 21.82
C ARG A 469 -24.79 9.36 23.30
N SER A 470 -23.50 9.44 23.66
CA SER A 470 -23.10 9.32 25.06
C SER A 470 -23.60 10.47 25.94
N ALA A 471 -23.68 11.69 25.38
CA ALA A 471 -24.21 12.87 26.08
C ALA A 471 -25.75 12.85 26.25
N LEU A 472 -26.48 12.09 25.41
CA LEU A 472 -27.93 11.94 25.55
C LEU A 472 -28.33 10.81 26.53
N THR A 473 -27.40 9.93 26.88
CA THR A 473 -27.66 8.75 27.73
C THR A 473 -27.13 8.87 29.15
N GLY A 474 -26.43 9.96 29.48
CA GLY A 474 -25.91 10.26 30.81
C GLY A 474 -26.41 11.62 31.24
#